data_AF-A0A0N5ASE0-F1
#
_entry.id   AF-A0A0N5ASE0-F1
#
_cell.length_a   1.000
_cell.length_b   1.000
_cell.length_c   1.000
_cell.angle_alpha   90.00
_cell.angle_beta   90.00
_cell.angle_gamma   90.00
#
_symmetry.space_group_name_H-M   'P 1'
#
loop_
_entity.id
_entity.type
_entity.pdbx_description
1 polymer ?
#
loop_
_entity_poly.entity_id
_entity_poly.type
_entity_poly.pdbx_seq_one_letter_code
_entity_poly.pdbx_strand_id
1 'polypeptide(L)'
;TSPVPSTTIAPQETSPRRPTAVKCFASIFYISSPSPPKPRITFSHFAMTVSVDQCARTCHEFNCAIAHYDPATGRCQFNPSTAFALKKGQCPAWPAPHYRNNVVTPQPLRIFCVQCHRSRPSGRRGSIRRQHIGGHYRTRFLKTQYTGR
;
A
#
# COMPACT_ATOMS: atom_id res chain seq x y z
N THR A 1 -64.20 -12.97 3.49
CA THR A 1 -63.41 -12.23 2.48
C THR A 1 -62.03 -12.01 3.06
N SER A 2 -61.03 -12.73 2.57
CA SER A 2 -59.65 -12.72 3.07
C SER A 2 -58.92 -11.43 2.65
N PRO A 3 -57.98 -10.88 3.46
CA PRO A 3 -57.11 -9.81 3.02
C PRO A 3 -55.91 -10.36 2.24
N VAL A 4 -55.55 -9.65 1.17
CA VAL A 4 -54.44 -9.95 0.24
C VAL A 4 -53.15 -9.34 0.80
N PRO A 5 -51.99 -10.03 0.80
CA PRO A 5 -50.73 -9.44 1.24
C PRO A 5 -50.07 -8.63 0.11
N SER A 6 -49.82 -7.35 0.38
CA SER A 6 -49.03 -6.45 -0.47
C SER A 6 -47.57 -6.88 -0.51
N THR A 7 -47.08 -7.27 -1.68
CA THR A 7 -45.66 -7.60 -1.89
C THR A 7 -44.90 -6.31 -2.22
N THR A 8 -44.21 -5.75 -1.23
CA THR A 8 -43.30 -4.61 -1.40
C THR A 8 -42.01 -5.10 -2.08
N ILE A 9 -41.80 -4.70 -3.33
CA ILE A 9 -40.56 -4.91 -4.07
C ILE A 9 -39.52 -3.93 -3.52
N ALA A 10 -38.55 -4.43 -2.76
CA ALA A 10 -37.42 -3.64 -2.29
C ALA A 10 -36.49 -3.27 -3.47
N PRO A 11 -36.02 -2.02 -3.58
CA PRO A 11 -35.04 -1.65 -4.60
C PRO A 11 -33.72 -2.37 -4.31
N GLN A 12 -33.15 -3.00 -5.34
CA GLN A 12 -31.80 -3.54 -5.28
C GLN A 12 -30.81 -2.39 -5.15
N GLU A 13 -30.28 -2.22 -3.94
CA GLU A 13 -29.19 -1.30 -3.67
C GLU A 13 -27.93 -1.81 -4.38
N THR A 14 -27.64 -1.24 -5.54
CA THR A 14 -26.35 -1.36 -6.22
C THR A 14 -25.29 -0.80 -5.29
N SER A 15 -24.76 -1.65 -4.41
CA SER A 15 -23.64 -1.33 -3.52
C SER A 15 -22.52 -0.73 -4.37
N PRO A 16 -22.09 0.52 -4.10
CA PRO A 16 -20.87 1.03 -4.69
C PRO A 16 -19.76 0.07 -4.33
N ARG A 17 -18.96 -0.37 -5.31
CA ARG A 17 -17.73 -1.13 -5.03
C ARG A 17 -16.88 -0.27 -4.11
N ARG A 18 -16.92 -0.56 -2.81
CA ARG A 18 -15.98 -0.02 -1.83
C ARG A 18 -14.58 -0.26 -2.42
N PRO A 19 -13.69 0.74 -2.47
CA PRO A 19 -12.29 0.48 -2.76
C PRO A 19 -11.87 -0.61 -1.78
N THR A 20 -11.58 -1.81 -2.30
CA THR A 20 -11.11 -2.91 -1.46
C THR A 20 -9.84 -2.40 -0.80
N ALA A 21 -9.89 -2.16 0.52
CA ALA A 21 -8.74 -1.74 1.30
C ALA A 21 -7.58 -2.68 0.95
N VAL A 22 -6.53 -2.16 0.31
CA VAL A 22 -5.41 -3.00 -0.13
C VAL A 22 -4.57 -3.25 1.11
N LYS A 23 -4.87 -4.35 1.80
CA LYS A 23 -4.12 -4.82 2.96
C LYS A 23 -2.65 -4.97 2.62
N CYS A 24 -1.79 -4.30 3.38
CA CYS A 24 -0.35 -4.37 3.14
C CYS A 24 0.24 -5.61 3.80
N PHE A 25 0.45 -6.66 3.00
CA PHE A 25 1.13 -7.91 3.43
C PHE A 25 2.66 -7.83 3.32
N ALA A 26 3.22 -6.65 3.10
CA ALA A 26 4.63 -6.45 2.79
C ALA A 26 5.34 -5.56 3.81
N SER A 27 6.55 -5.13 3.49
CA SER A 27 7.24 -4.09 4.22
C SER A 27 6.55 -2.75 3.96
N ILE A 28 6.25 -2.04 5.05
CA ILE A 28 5.68 -0.70 5.01
C ILE A 28 6.83 0.31 5.16
N PHE A 29 6.84 1.32 4.31
CA PHE A 29 7.78 2.43 4.38
C PHE A 29 7.04 3.75 4.37
N TYR A 30 7.55 4.74 5.08
CA TYR A 30 6.88 6.03 5.22
C TYR A 30 7.88 7.12 5.55
N ILE A 31 7.46 8.37 5.38
CA ILE A 31 8.18 9.54 5.88
C ILE A 31 7.52 9.96 7.18
N SER A 32 8.34 10.23 8.20
CA SER A 32 7.87 10.68 9.50
C SER A 32 8.52 12.00 9.91
N SER A 33 7.75 12.85 10.57
CA SER A 33 8.25 14.05 11.27
C SER A 33 7.62 14.11 12.66
N PRO A 34 8.24 14.81 13.63
CA PRO A 34 7.58 15.11 14.90
C PRO A 34 6.21 15.74 14.67
N SER A 35 5.19 15.31 15.41
CA SER A 35 3.86 15.90 15.29
C SER A 35 3.82 17.23 16.03
N PRO A 36 3.22 18.30 15.46
CA PRO A 36 3.07 19.56 16.16
C PRO A 36 2.07 19.40 17.33
N PRO A 37 2.23 20.15 18.44
CA PRO A 37 1.32 20.09 19.60
C PRO A 37 -0.14 20.34 19.24
N LYS A 38 -0.38 21.21 18.24
CA LYS A 38 -1.70 21.50 17.68
C LYS A 38 -1.69 21.27 16.17
N PRO A 39 -2.15 20.10 15.69
CA PRO A 39 -2.26 19.85 14.26
C PRO A 39 -3.26 20.83 13.62
N ARG A 40 -2.87 21.38 12.45
CA ARG A 40 -3.78 22.19 11.61
C ARG A 40 -4.82 21.33 10.87
N ILE A 41 -4.64 20.01 10.87
CA ILE A 41 -5.56 19.04 10.28
C ILE A 41 -6.42 18.45 11.39
N THR A 42 -7.73 18.39 11.12
CA THR A 42 -8.68 17.66 11.98
C THR A 42 -8.76 16.22 11.52
N PHE A 43 -8.63 15.27 12.45
CA PHE A 43 -8.80 13.85 12.18
C PHE A 43 -10.21 13.40 12.52
N SER A 44 -10.83 12.69 11.59
CA SER A 44 -12.18 12.15 11.70
C SER A 44 -12.19 10.72 12.24
N HIS A 45 -11.10 9.97 12.05
CA HIS A 45 -11.01 8.57 12.44
C HIS A 45 -9.79 8.33 13.32
N PHE A 46 -9.89 7.29 14.16
CA PHE A 46 -8.76 6.77 14.92
C PHE A 46 -8.77 5.25 14.94
N ALA A 47 -7.58 4.68 15.14
CA ALA A 47 -7.36 3.27 15.42
C ALA A 47 -6.37 3.13 16.58
N MET A 48 -6.44 2.03 17.31
CA MET A 48 -5.45 1.66 18.32
C MET A 48 -4.37 0.81 17.66
N THR A 49 -3.12 1.20 17.83
CA THR A 49 -1.97 0.56 17.21
C THR A 49 -0.82 0.49 18.21
N VAL A 50 -0.01 -0.56 18.11
CA VAL A 50 1.11 -0.81 19.03
C VAL A 50 2.45 -0.26 18.52
N SER A 51 2.47 0.23 17.27
CA SER A 51 3.68 0.75 16.64
C SER A 51 3.38 1.74 15.51
N VAL A 52 4.38 2.54 15.17
CA VAL A 52 4.36 3.48 14.04
C VAL A 52 4.06 2.74 12.72
N ASP A 53 4.67 1.57 12.53
CA ASP A 53 4.45 0.73 11.35
C ASP A 53 2.99 0.25 11.22
N GLN A 54 2.33 -0.10 12.32
CA GLN A 54 0.91 -0.47 12.30
C GLN A 54 0.02 0.72 11.98
N CYS A 55 0.36 1.91 12.49
CA CYS A 55 -0.34 3.14 12.10
C CYS A 55 -0.13 3.47 10.61
N ALA A 56 1.07 3.29 10.07
CA ALA A 56 1.35 3.47 8.66
C ALA A 56 0.56 2.48 7.78
N ARG A 57 0.50 1.19 8.17
CA ARG A 57 -0.33 0.18 7.48
C ARG A 57 -1.81 0.57 7.48
N THR A 58 -2.32 1.02 8.63
CA THR A 58 -3.70 1.51 8.75
C THR A 58 -3.93 2.67 7.79
N CYS A 59 -3.05 3.66 7.77
CA CYS A 59 -3.15 4.78 6.83
C CYS A 59 -3.18 4.30 5.36
N HIS A 60 -2.29 3.38 4.98
CA HIS A 60 -2.25 2.82 3.63
C HIS A 60 -3.56 2.09 3.28
N GLU A 61 -4.06 1.24 4.17
CA GLU A 61 -5.28 0.45 3.96
C GLU A 61 -6.52 1.32 3.77
N PHE A 62 -6.59 2.44 4.49
CA PHE A 62 -7.68 3.40 4.38
C PHE A 62 -7.44 4.50 3.33
N ASN A 63 -6.42 4.38 2.47
CA ASN A 63 -6.04 5.39 1.48
C ASN A 63 -5.91 6.79 2.09
N CYS A 64 -5.23 6.88 3.24
CA CYS A 64 -4.99 8.12 3.97
C CYS A 64 -3.74 8.84 3.44
N ALA A 65 -3.74 10.18 3.43
CA ALA A 65 -2.56 10.95 3.05
C ALA A 65 -1.59 11.16 4.23
N ILE A 66 -2.15 11.39 5.42
CA ILE A 66 -1.44 11.77 6.65
C ILE A 66 -2.10 11.07 7.82
N ALA A 67 -1.28 10.49 8.70
CA ALA A 67 -1.71 9.94 9.98
C ALA A 67 -0.83 10.47 11.12
N HIS A 68 -1.40 10.64 12.31
CA HIS A 68 -0.69 11.00 13.53
C HIS A 68 -0.69 9.81 14.48
N TYR A 69 0.50 9.41 14.94
CA TYR A 69 0.67 8.36 15.92
C TYR A 69 1.20 8.94 17.22
N ASP A 70 0.52 8.66 18.32
CA ASP A 70 0.98 8.96 19.67
C ASP A 70 1.45 7.67 20.37
N PRO A 71 2.75 7.50 20.64
CA PRO A 71 3.27 6.31 21.30
C PRO A 71 2.84 6.18 22.76
N ALA A 72 2.46 7.27 23.44
CA ALA A 72 2.04 7.22 24.83
C ALA A 72 0.65 6.59 24.98
N THR A 73 -0.23 6.82 24.02
CA THR A 73 -1.61 6.31 24.03
C THR A 73 -1.83 5.16 23.05
N GLY A 74 -0.92 4.95 22.09
CA GLY A 74 -1.11 4.02 20.97
C GLY A 74 -2.14 4.50 19.94
N ARG A 75 -2.61 5.75 20.03
CA ARG A 75 -3.64 6.27 19.11
C ARG A 75 -3.02 6.65 17.77
N CYS A 76 -3.58 6.07 16.70
CA CYS A 76 -3.34 6.45 15.32
C CYS A 76 -4.54 7.21 14.79
N GLN A 77 -4.39 8.51 14.51
CA GLN A 77 -5.45 9.38 13.99
C GLN A 77 -5.22 9.65 12.51
N PHE A 78 -6.26 9.51 11.68
CA PHE A 78 -6.14 9.67 10.23
C PHE A 78 -7.47 10.08 9.59
N ASN A 79 -7.41 10.50 8.33
CA ASN A 79 -8.60 10.74 7.49
C ASN A 79 -8.61 9.75 6.32
N PRO A 80 -9.59 8.84 6.24
CA PRO A 80 -9.66 7.87 5.16
C PRO A 80 -9.92 8.57 3.83
N SER A 81 -9.52 7.91 2.73
CA SER A 81 -9.73 8.41 1.37
C SER A 81 -9.18 9.82 1.16
N THR A 82 -8.06 10.19 1.75
CA THR A 82 -7.42 11.50 1.53
C THR A 82 -6.15 11.42 0.69
N ALA A 83 -5.67 10.22 0.37
CA ALA A 83 -4.46 10.01 -0.43
C ALA A 83 -4.54 10.69 -1.81
N PHE A 84 -5.73 10.89 -2.37
CA PHE A 84 -5.91 11.63 -3.63
C PHE A 84 -5.51 13.10 -3.54
N ALA A 85 -5.47 13.68 -2.33
CA ALA A 85 -5.03 15.06 -2.11
C ALA A 85 -3.51 15.21 -2.25
N LEU A 86 -2.76 14.09 -2.26
CA LEU A 86 -1.33 14.10 -2.51
C LEU A 86 -1.06 14.37 -4.00
N LYS A 87 -0.53 15.55 -4.30
CA LYS A 87 -0.16 15.94 -5.68
C LYS A 87 1.16 15.30 -6.09
N LYS A 88 1.35 15.10 -7.40
CA LYS A 88 2.63 14.67 -7.98
C LYS A 88 3.75 15.61 -7.53
N GLY A 89 4.82 15.04 -6.98
CA GLY A 89 5.97 15.80 -6.45
C GLY A 89 5.89 16.16 -4.96
N GLN A 90 4.76 15.98 -4.27
CA GLN A 90 4.70 16.16 -2.81
C GLN A 90 5.42 15.05 -2.05
N CYS A 91 5.39 13.83 -2.60
CA CYS A 91 6.16 12.70 -2.09
C CYS A 91 7.36 12.45 -3.01
N PRO A 92 8.57 12.23 -2.47
CA PRO A 92 9.70 11.81 -3.27
C PRO A 92 9.42 10.43 -3.88
N ALA A 93 9.94 10.19 -5.08
CA ALA A 93 9.84 8.90 -5.74
C ALA A 93 10.54 7.82 -4.89
N TRP A 94 9.91 6.66 -4.78
CA TRP A 94 10.51 5.49 -4.14
C TRP A 94 11.56 4.86 -5.08
N PRO A 95 12.73 4.39 -4.58
CA PRO A 95 13.24 4.52 -3.21
C PRO A 95 13.92 5.88 -2.97
N ALA A 96 13.67 6.49 -1.82
CA ALA A 96 14.37 7.70 -1.38
C ALA A 96 14.83 7.57 0.08
N PRO A 97 15.95 8.21 0.47
CA PRO A 97 16.54 8.06 1.81
C PRO A 97 15.66 8.57 2.95
N HIS A 98 14.62 9.35 2.64
CA HIS A 98 13.69 9.91 3.63
C HIS A 98 12.65 8.89 4.09
N TYR A 99 12.43 7.83 3.31
CA TYR A 99 11.55 6.76 3.73
C TYR A 99 12.25 5.86 4.75
N ARG A 100 11.54 5.58 5.83
CA ARG A 100 11.97 4.73 6.94
C ARG A 100 10.92 3.65 7.19
N ASN A 101 11.33 2.63 7.95
CA ASN A 101 10.50 1.56 8.49
C ASN A 101 10.99 1.23 9.91
N ASN A 102 10.16 0.56 10.70
CA ASN A 102 10.49 0.17 12.08
C ASN A 102 10.94 1.36 12.94
N VAL A 103 10.36 2.55 12.74
CA VAL A 103 10.73 3.73 13.54
C VAL A 103 10.18 3.55 14.95
N VAL A 104 11.06 3.65 15.94
CA VAL A 104 10.70 3.64 17.36
C VAL A 104 11.04 4.99 17.96
N THR A 105 10.09 5.62 18.62
CA THR A 105 10.27 6.92 19.27
C THR A 105 9.28 7.09 20.41
N PRO A 106 9.67 7.78 21.51
CA PRO A 106 8.75 8.16 22.58
C PRO A 106 7.91 9.40 22.24
N GLN A 107 8.19 10.07 21.12
CA GLN A 107 7.50 11.31 20.73
C GLN A 107 6.39 11.04 19.71
N PRO A 108 5.27 11.78 19.78
CA PRO A 108 4.23 11.73 18.76
C PRO A 108 4.77 12.07 17.35
N LEU A 109 4.38 11.25 16.36
CA LEU A 109 4.82 11.39 14.98
C LEU A 109 3.66 11.69 14.04
N ARG A 110 3.97 12.49 13.03
CA ARG A 110 3.19 12.63 11.82
C ARG A 110 3.80 11.72 10.74
N ILE A 111 2.99 10.84 10.18
CA ILE A 111 3.32 9.87 9.14
C ILE A 111 2.68 10.33 7.82
N PHE A 112 3.43 10.30 6.73
CA PHE A 112 2.95 10.66 5.39
C PHE A 112 3.76 9.95 4.31
N CYS A 113 3.28 10.01 3.06
CA CYS A 113 3.88 9.30 1.92
C CYS A 113 4.08 7.81 2.26
N VAL A 114 3.01 7.10 2.60
CA VAL A 114 3.12 5.68 2.96
C VAL A 114 3.23 4.82 1.70
N GLN A 115 4.18 3.88 1.68
CA GLN A 115 4.42 2.96 0.59
C GLN A 115 4.43 1.51 1.09
N CYS A 116 3.55 0.68 0.51
CA CYS A 116 3.58 -0.76 0.72
C CYS A 116 4.41 -1.42 -0.38
N HIS A 117 5.63 -1.85 -0.05
CA HIS A 117 6.52 -2.46 -1.03
C HIS A 117 6.72 -3.94 -0.76
N ARG A 118 6.27 -4.78 -1.71
CA ARG A 118 6.66 -6.20 -1.74
C ARG A 118 8.08 -6.27 -2.29
N SER A 119 9.01 -6.83 -1.51
CA SER A 119 10.23 -7.38 -2.08
C SER A 119 9.79 -8.33 -3.19
N ARG A 120 9.93 -7.92 -4.45
CA ARG A 120 9.68 -8.84 -5.56
C ARG A 120 10.61 -10.02 -5.32
N PRO A 121 10.13 -11.27 -5.30
CA PRO A 121 11.00 -12.41 -5.31
C PRO A 121 11.94 -12.25 -6.52
N SER A 122 13.24 -12.08 -6.28
CA SER A 122 14.21 -12.16 -7.34
C SER A 122 14.14 -13.59 -7.88
N GLY A 123 13.52 -13.74 -9.05
CA GLY A 123 13.35 -15.04 -9.69
C GLY A 123 11.96 -15.63 -9.54
N ARG A 124 11.09 -15.29 -10.50
CA ARG A 124 10.43 -16.30 -11.34
C ARG A 124 9.80 -15.63 -12.57
N ARG A 125 10.48 -15.87 -13.69
CA ARG A 125 9.91 -16.03 -15.04
C ARG A 125 9.34 -14.76 -15.69
N GLY A 126 10.23 -14.06 -16.40
CA GLY A 126 9.96 -13.83 -17.81
C GLY A 126 9.70 -15.19 -18.47
N SER A 127 8.43 -15.60 -18.46
CA SER A 127 7.92 -16.57 -19.42
C SER A 127 8.08 -15.90 -20.77
N ILE A 128 9.20 -16.19 -21.44
CA ILE A 128 9.24 -16.15 -22.90
C ILE A 128 8.11 -17.08 -23.32
N ARG A 129 6.96 -16.50 -23.69
CA ARG A 129 5.89 -17.18 -24.41
C ARG A 129 6.45 -17.44 -25.81
N ARG A 130 7.31 -18.47 -25.93
CA ARG A 130 7.69 -19.07 -27.21
C ARG A 130 6.40 -19.61 -27.80
N GLN A 131 5.85 -18.89 -28.77
CA GLN A 131 4.91 -19.46 -29.71
C GLN A 131 5.59 -20.68 -30.33
N HIS A 132 5.10 -21.86 -29.98
CA HIS A 132 5.40 -23.10 -30.69
C HIS A 132 4.70 -23.00 -32.05
N ILE A 133 5.44 -22.53 -33.06
CA ILE A 133 5.25 -22.94 -34.45
C ILE A 133 6.40 -23.90 -34.74
N GLY A 134 6.04 -25.05 -35.32
CA GLY A 134 6.84 -26.27 -35.32
C GLY A 134 8.18 -26.20 -36.04
N GLY A 135 8.89 -27.32 -35.91
CA GLY A 135 9.89 -27.73 -36.89
C GLY A 135 11.32 -27.83 -36.39
N HIS A 136 11.80 -29.08 -36.36
CA HIS A 136 13.16 -29.49 -36.70
C HIS A 136 14.27 -29.39 -35.63
N TYR A 137 14.65 -30.57 -35.19
CA TYR A 137 15.90 -30.94 -34.54
C TYR A 137 17.10 -30.40 -35.33
N ARG A 138 18.03 -29.70 -34.66
CA ARG A 138 19.42 -29.59 -35.11
C ARG A 138 20.33 -29.22 -33.95
N THR A 139 20.99 -30.23 -33.41
CA THR A 139 22.21 -30.08 -32.62
C THR A 139 23.27 -29.37 -33.46
N ARG A 140 23.83 -28.28 -32.94
CA ARG A 140 25.16 -27.81 -33.33
C ARG A 140 25.95 -27.42 -32.09
N PHE A 141 26.90 -28.28 -31.77
CA PHE A 141 28.13 -27.91 -31.09
C PHE A 141 28.80 -26.76 -31.82
N LEU A 142 29.38 -25.82 -31.07
CA LEU A 142 30.60 -25.10 -31.43
C LEU A 142 31.16 -24.44 -30.16
N LYS A 143 32.13 -25.13 -29.55
CA LYS A 143 33.20 -24.53 -28.75
C LYS A 143 34.03 -23.66 -29.70
N THR A 144 34.35 -22.44 -29.28
CA THR A 144 35.52 -21.74 -29.83
C THR A 144 36.31 -21.14 -28.68
N GLN A 145 37.46 -21.76 -28.41
CA GLN A 145 38.59 -21.18 -27.69
C GLN A 145 39.37 -20.27 -28.66
N TYR A 146 39.84 -19.12 -28.19
CA TYR A 146 41.00 -18.40 -28.79
C TYR A 146 41.54 -17.40 -27.75
N THR A 147 42.55 -17.78 -26.96
CA THR A 147 43.99 -17.46 -27.06
C THR A 147 44.32 -15.97 -27.11
N GLY A 148 45.04 -15.52 -26.08
CA GLY A 148 45.44 -14.14 -25.87
C GLY A 148 46.61 -13.66 -26.71
N ARG A 149 46.96 -12.41 -26.44
CA ARG A 149 48.22 -11.74 -26.73
C ARG A 149 48.47 -10.73 -25.62
#